data_AF-A1SE63-F1
#
_entry.id   AF-A1SE63-F1
#
_cell.length_a   1.000
_cell.length_b   1.000
_cell.length_c   1.000
_cell.angle_alpha   90.00
_cell.angle_beta   90.00
_cell.angle_gamma   90.00
#
_symmetry.space_group_name_H-M   'P 1'
#
loop_
_entity.id
_entity.type
_entity.pdbx_description
1 polymer ?
#
loop_
_entity_poly.entity_id
_entity_poly.type
_entity_poly.pdbx_seq_one_letter_code
_entity_poly.pdbx_strand_id
1 'polypeptide(L)'
;MSVDRTCEECGTPFVAKTKRGRFCGAACRVRANRRPTKTGRAVTAAAQSGERPAPRVGAADGGLEAQIRSSLESAGAMQTVAGTAALLLARQIGSGQDSGSAVATMTRELSRLMGEARAEAAPKQRDGADDVMARVAAKIQELVR
;
A
#
# COMPACT_ATOMS: atom_id res chain seq x y z
N MET A 1 -17.66 -36.36 25.22
CA MET A 1 -17.61 -37.54 24.34
C MET A 1 -16.53 -37.33 23.29
N SER A 2 -15.36 -37.93 23.52
CA SER A 2 -14.29 -38.05 22.52
C SER A 2 -14.71 -39.07 21.45
N VAL A 3 -14.29 -38.87 20.20
CA VAL A 3 -14.62 -39.77 19.09
C VAL A 3 -13.33 -40.11 18.35
N ASP A 4 -13.06 -41.40 18.14
CA ASP A 4 -11.91 -41.83 17.36
C ASP A 4 -12.13 -41.53 15.87
N ARG A 5 -11.15 -40.87 15.25
CA ARG A 5 -11.19 -40.45 13.85
C ARG A 5 -9.84 -40.58 13.19
N THR A 6 -9.86 -40.63 11.87
CA THR A 6 -8.64 -40.61 11.04
C THR A 6 -8.34 -39.19 10.60
N CYS A 7 -7.08 -38.75 10.72
CA CYS A 7 -6.65 -37.43 10.27
C CYS A 7 -6.71 -37.35 8.75
N GLU A 8 -7.37 -36.33 8.20
CA GLU A 8 -7.51 -36.15 6.76
C GLU A 8 -6.21 -35.73 6.05
N GLU A 9 -5.19 -35.28 6.79
CA GLU A 9 -3.90 -34.86 6.20
C GLU A 9 -2.82 -35.94 6.24
N CYS A 10 -2.71 -36.67 7.36
CA CYS A 10 -1.63 -37.64 7.56
C CYS A 10 -2.13 -39.08 7.73
N GLY A 11 -3.44 -39.31 7.71
CA GLY A 11 -4.02 -40.65 7.82
C GLY A 11 -3.90 -41.31 9.20
N THR A 12 -3.33 -40.64 10.20
CA THR A 12 -3.15 -41.22 11.54
C THR A 12 -4.46 -41.22 12.32
N PRO A 13 -4.81 -42.32 13.03
CA PRO A 13 -5.93 -42.32 13.96
C PRO A 13 -5.64 -41.36 15.13
N PHE A 14 -6.65 -40.61 15.55
CA PHE A 14 -6.57 -39.69 16.68
C PHE A 14 -7.91 -39.56 17.40
N VAL A 15 -7.83 -39.22 18.69
CA VAL A 15 -9.01 -38.97 19.53
C VAL A 15 -9.47 -37.53 19.32
N ALA A 16 -10.58 -37.33 18.60
CA ALA A 16 -11.12 -36.01 18.35
C ALA A 16 -11.85 -35.46 19.59
N LYS A 17 -11.51 -34.23 20.00
CA LYS A 17 -12.18 -33.51 21.09
C LYS A 17 -13.63 -33.13 20.77
N THR A 18 -13.97 -33.02 19.48
CA THR A 18 -15.31 -32.65 19.02
C THR A 18 -15.72 -33.52 17.83
N LYS A 19 -17.03 -33.67 17.62
CA LYS A 19 -17.61 -34.37 16.45
C LYS A 19 -17.27 -33.72 15.10
N ARG A 20 -16.62 -32.55 15.07
CA ARG A 20 -16.17 -31.87 13.85
C ARG A 20 -14.65 -31.90 13.67
N GLY A 21 -13.91 -32.57 14.56
CA GLY A 21 -12.46 -32.72 14.42
C GLY A 21 -12.10 -33.51 13.16
N ARG A 22 -11.26 -32.92 12.30
CA ARG A 22 -10.74 -33.50 11.05
C ARG A 22 -9.24 -33.78 11.07
N PHE A 23 -8.50 -33.13 11.97
CA PHE A 23 -7.04 -33.17 12.01
C PHE A 23 -6.53 -33.56 13.40
N CYS A 24 -5.48 -34.37 13.44
CA CYS A 24 -4.86 -34.86 14.68
C CYS A 24 -4.17 -33.76 15.50
N GLY A 25 -3.79 -32.63 14.88
CA GLY A 25 -3.09 -31.54 15.56
C GLY A 25 -3.00 -30.25 14.75
N ALA A 26 -2.39 -29.23 15.35
CA ALA A 26 -2.23 -27.92 14.74
C ALA A 26 -1.39 -27.97 13.45
N ALA A 27 -0.34 -28.78 13.42
CA ALA A 27 0.52 -28.94 12.25
C ALA A 27 -0.27 -29.42 11.02
N CYS A 28 -1.11 -30.45 11.17
CA CYS A 28 -1.95 -30.99 10.11
C CYS A 28 -3.02 -29.96 9.69
N ARG A 29 -3.64 -29.25 10.64
CA ARG A 29 -4.59 -28.17 10.31
C ARG A 29 -3.96 -27.07 9.45
N VAL A 30 -2.74 -26.64 9.78
CA VAL A 30 -2.03 -25.62 9.00
C VAL A 30 -1.67 -26.14 7.62
N ARG A 31 -1.23 -27.40 7.48
CA ARG A 31 -0.95 -28.01 6.17
C ARG A 31 -2.20 -28.08 5.30
N ALA A 32 -3.34 -28.48 5.87
CA ALA A 32 -4.62 -28.52 5.16
C ALA A 32 -5.04 -27.15 4.61
N ASN A 33 -4.93 -26.10 5.44
CA ASN A 33 -5.27 -24.73 5.03
C ASN A 33 -4.33 -24.16 3.97
N ARG A 34 -3.10 -24.66 3.88
CA ARG A 34 -2.11 -24.23 2.87
C ARG A 34 -2.27 -24.98 1.54
N ARG A 35 -3.02 -26.08 1.49
CA ARG A 35 -3.30 -26.73 0.21
C ARG A 35 -4.19 -25.80 -0.62
N PRO A 36 -3.79 -25.46 -1.86
CA PRO A 36 -4.69 -24.79 -2.78
C PRO A 36 -5.84 -25.74 -3.07
N THR A 37 -7.01 -25.48 -2.50
CA THR A 37 -8.21 -26.28 -2.78
C THR A 37 -8.55 -26.08 -4.26
N LYS A 38 -8.33 -27.12 -5.08
CA LYS A 38 -8.77 -27.16 -6.49
C LYS A 38 -10.29 -26.96 -6.65
N THR A 39 -11.05 -27.03 -5.57
CA THR A 39 -12.50 -26.88 -5.53
C THR A 39 -12.87 -25.86 -4.46
N GLY A 40 -12.65 -24.60 -4.78
CA GLY A 40 -12.98 -23.49 -3.91
C GLY A 40 -12.98 -22.23 -4.74
N ARG A 41 -14.15 -21.91 -5.30
CA ARG A 41 -14.57 -20.61 -5.80
C ARG A 41 -14.45 -19.58 -4.65
N ALA A 42 -13.23 -19.31 -4.24
CA ALA A 42 -12.88 -18.09 -3.57
C ALA A 42 -13.01 -17.00 -4.63
N VAL A 43 -13.76 -15.97 -4.27
CA VAL A 43 -14.01 -14.79 -5.07
C VAL A 43 -12.69 -13.99 -5.13
N THR A 44 -11.72 -14.52 -5.86
CA THR A 44 -10.60 -13.76 -6.41
C THR A 44 -10.91 -13.58 -7.89
N ALA A 45 -11.83 -12.67 -8.18
CA ALA A 45 -11.67 -11.86 -9.37
C ALA A 45 -10.30 -11.17 -9.23
N ALA A 46 -9.31 -11.32 -10.11
CA ALA A 46 -9.23 -12.10 -11.32
C ALA A 46 -7.75 -12.40 -11.58
N ALA A 47 -7.44 -13.64 -11.89
CA ALA A 47 -6.26 -14.00 -12.67
C ALA A 47 -6.54 -15.34 -13.36
N GLN A 48 -7.16 -15.28 -14.54
CA GLN A 48 -6.90 -16.18 -15.67
C GLN A 48 -7.72 -15.74 -16.90
N SER A 49 -7.02 -15.06 -17.81
CA SER A 49 -6.84 -15.47 -19.20
C SER A 49 -8.04 -16.16 -19.89
N GLY A 50 -9.00 -15.35 -20.33
CA GLY A 50 -9.68 -15.57 -21.59
C GLY A 50 -9.22 -14.48 -22.54
N GLU A 51 -8.89 -14.84 -23.77
CA GLU A 51 -8.57 -13.94 -24.87
C GLU A 51 -9.70 -12.91 -25.04
N ARG A 52 -9.55 -11.77 -24.37
CA ARG A 52 -10.46 -10.64 -24.44
C ARG A 52 -9.81 -9.68 -25.42
N PRO A 53 -10.49 -9.26 -26.50
CA PRO A 53 -9.92 -8.27 -27.40
C PRO A 53 -9.60 -7.06 -26.54
N ALA A 54 -8.31 -6.69 -26.54
CA ALA A 54 -7.79 -5.66 -25.67
C ALA A 54 -8.70 -4.42 -25.77
N PRO A 55 -9.41 -4.01 -24.70
CA PRO A 55 -9.74 -2.62 -24.61
C PRO A 55 -8.38 -1.96 -24.42
N ARG A 56 -7.82 -1.44 -25.52
CA ARG A 56 -6.87 -0.35 -25.48
C ARG A 56 -7.65 0.81 -24.86
N VAL A 57 -7.85 0.75 -23.54
CA VAL A 57 -8.20 1.93 -22.76
C VAL A 57 -7.03 2.85 -23.05
N GLY A 58 -7.33 3.92 -23.77
CA GLY A 58 -6.35 4.74 -24.44
C GLY A 58 -5.16 4.99 -23.54
N ALA A 59 -3.98 4.80 -24.10
CA ALA A 59 -2.76 5.46 -23.68
C ALA A 59 -2.97 6.99 -23.81
N ALA A 60 -3.89 7.53 -23.01
CA ALA A 60 -3.91 8.93 -22.64
C ALA A 60 -2.91 9.05 -21.50
N ASP A 61 -1.66 9.03 -21.95
CA ASP A 61 -0.44 9.55 -21.34
C ASP A 61 -0.38 9.61 -19.82
N GLY A 62 0.25 8.57 -19.28
CA GLY A 62 0.89 8.62 -17.99
C GLY A 62 0.27 7.66 -17.00
N GLY A 63 0.88 6.48 -16.84
CA GLY A 63 0.53 5.55 -15.76
C GLY A 63 0.62 6.19 -14.37
N LEU A 64 0.40 5.40 -13.32
CA LEU A 64 0.36 5.87 -11.93
C LEU A 64 1.46 6.89 -11.58
N GLU A 65 2.71 6.66 -12.00
CA GLU A 65 3.83 7.58 -11.78
C GLU A 65 3.57 9.00 -12.34
N ALA A 66 2.99 9.13 -13.53
CA ALA A 66 2.72 10.43 -14.14
C ALA A 66 1.58 11.18 -13.43
N GLN A 67 0.55 10.47 -12.97
CA GLN A 67 -0.54 11.07 -12.18
C GLN A 67 -0.02 11.59 -10.83
N ILE A 68 0.85 10.81 -10.18
CA ILE A 68 1.51 11.22 -8.93
C ILE A 68 2.44 12.41 -9.18
N ARG A 69 3.20 12.40 -10.28
CA ARG A 69 4.06 13.53 -10.67
C ARG A 69 3.27 14.81 -10.86
N SER A 70 2.19 14.78 -11.65
CA SER A 70 1.31 15.93 -11.87
C SER A 70 0.71 16.44 -10.56
N SER A 71 0.31 15.53 -9.67
CA SER A 71 -0.20 15.88 -8.35
C SER A 71 0.85 16.57 -7.47
N LEU A 72 2.08 16.07 -7.42
CA LEU A 72 3.18 16.66 -6.66
C LEU A 72 3.62 18.01 -7.23
N GLU A 73 3.64 18.15 -8.55
CA GLU A 73 3.96 19.40 -9.24
C GLU A 73 2.94 20.49 -8.92
N SER A 74 1.65 20.17 -9.01
CA SER A 74 0.57 21.10 -8.65
C SER A 74 0.61 21.53 -7.17
N ALA A 75 1.18 20.70 -6.30
CA ALA A 75 1.35 20.97 -4.88
C ALA A 75 2.69 21.63 -4.54
N GLY A 76 3.57 21.88 -5.52
CA GLY A 76 4.93 22.36 -5.27
C GLY A 76 5.82 21.38 -4.47
N ALA A 77 5.41 20.11 -4.39
CA ALA A 77 6.02 19.11 -3.51
C ALA A 77 7.05 18.20 -4.20
N MET A 78 7.38 18.47 -5.47
CA MET A 78 8.30 17.65 -6.27
C MET A 78 9.69 17.49 -5.67
N GLN A 79 10.18 18.52 -4.95
CA GLN A 79 11.53 18.54 -4.38
C GLN A 79 11.58 18.12 -2.91
N THR A 80 10.46 17.66 -2.35
CA THR A 80 10.40 17.15 -0.98
C THR A 80 10.97 15.73 -0.90
N VAL A 81 11.47 15.35 0.27
CA VAL A 81 11.96 13.97 0.50
C VAL A 81 10.81 12.97 0.32
N ALA A 82 9.64 13.29 0.90
CA ALA A 82 8.44 12.48 0.78
C ALA A 82 7.92 12.39 -0.68
N GLY A 83 7.99 13.49 -1.44
CA GLY A 83 7.60 13.51 -2.86
C GLY A 83 8.48 12.62 -3.73
N THR A 84 9.80 12.64 -3.49
CA THR A 84 10.74 11.76 -4.21
C THR A 84 10.47 10.28 -3.91
N ALA A 85 10.24 9.94 -2.64
CA ALA A 85 9.89 8.59 -2.23
C ALA A 85 8.55 8.12 -2.83
N ALA A 86 7.54 8.98 -2.90
CA ALA A 86 6.26 8.68 -3.52
C ALA A 86 6.38 8.31 -5.01
N LEU A 87 7.24 9.00 -5.76
CA LEU A 87 7.51 8.70 -7.17
C LEU A 87 8.16 7.33 -7.37
N LEU A 88 9.14 6.98 -6.53
CA LEU A 88 9.78 5.66 -6.56
C LEU A 88 8.77 4.54 -6.28
N LEU A 89 7.91 4.73 -5.28
CA LEU A 89 6.89 3.76 -4.92
C LEU A 89 5.82 3.61 -6.02
N ALA A 90 5.41 4.72 -6.64
CA ALA A 90 4.46 4.71 -7.76
C ALA A 90 5.02 3.94 -8.97
N ARG A 91 6.32 4.11 -9.27
CA ARG A 91 7.01 3.33 -10.31
C ARG A 91 7.03 1.84 -9.97
N GLN A 92 7.34 1.49 -8.73
CA GLN A 92 7.37 0.10 -8.27
C GLN A 92 5.99 -0.56 -8.41
N ILE A 93 4.93 0.10 -7.93
CA ILE A 93 3.55 -0.39 -8.09
C ILE A 93 3.18 -0.54 -9.57
N GLY A 94 3.56 0.42 -10.40
CA GLY A 94 3.31 0.41 -11.84
C GLY A 94 4.03 -0.72 -12.59
N SER A 95 5.12 -1.27 -12.04
CA SER A 95 5.85 -2.39 -12.65
C SER A 95 5.06 -3.71 -12.67
N GLY A 96 4.10 -3.86 -11.76
CA GLY A 96 3.26 -5.05 -11.66
C GLY A 96 3.98 -6.34 -11.24
N GLN A 97 5.22 -6.25 -10.73
CA GLN A 97 6.02 -7.44 -10.34
C GLN A 97 5.69 -7.96 -8.93
N ASP A 98 4.89 -7.21 -8.16
CA ASP A 98 4.63 -7.47 -6.77
C ASP A 98 3.35 -8.28 -6.52
N SER A 99 3.34 -9.05 -5.43
CA SER A 99 2.12 -9.74 -4.97
C SER A 99 1.02 -8.74 -4.60
N GLY A 100 -0.25 -9.13 -4.71
CA GLY A 100 -1.38 -8.25 -4.36
C GLY A 100 -1.33 -7.71 -2.91
N SER A 101 -0.80 -8.49 -1.96
CA SER A 101 -0.58 -8.02 -0.59
C SER A 101 0.53 -6.97 -0.48
N ALA A 102 1.59 -7.09 -1.26
CA ALA A 102 2.66 -6.09 -1.31
C ALA A 102 2.15 -4.79 -1.95
N VAL A 103 1.39 -4.88 -3.04
CA VAL A 103 0.73 -3.73 -3.67
C VAL A 103 -0.19 -3.01 -2.68
N ALA A 104 -1.02 -3.75 -1.93
CA ALA A 104 -1.91 -3.14 -0.94
C ALA A 104 -1.17 -2.35 0.14
N THR A 105 -0.03 -2.86 0.62
CA THR A 105 0.84 -2.16 1.59
C THR A 105 1.46 -0.91 0.96
N MET A 106 2.00 -1.03 -0.26
CA MET A 106 2.61 0.09 -0.97
C MET A 106 1.59 1.20 -1.28
N THR A 107 0.35 0.88 -1.62
CA THR A 107 -0.68 1.91 -1.86
C THR A 107 -1.02 2.70 -0.59
N ARG A 108 -1.03 2.05 0.58
CA ARG A 108 -1.22 2.75 1.86
C ARG A 108 -0.04 3.67 2.16
N GLU A 109 1.17 3.18 1.95
CA GLU A 109 2.39 3.97 2.14
C GLU A 109 2.48 5.15 1.17
N LEU A 110 2.08 4.95 -0.10
CA LEU A 110 1.98 6.03 -1.08
C LEU A 110 1.04 7.14 -0.59
N SER A 111 -0.09 6.76 0.01
CA SER A 111 -1.07 7.72 0.52
C SER A 111 -0.52 8.51 1.70
N ARG A 112 0.26 7.87 2.59
CA ARG A 112 0.99 8.52 3.68
C ARG A 112 2.01 9.52 3.15
N LEU A 113 2.87 9.11 2.23
CA LEU A 113 3.92 9.95 1.63
C LEU A 113 3.34 11.15 0.89
N MET A 114 2.22 10.98 0.17
CA MET A 114 1.53 12.10 -0.48
C MET A 114 1.00 13.15 0.52
N GLY A 115 0.55 12.71 1.69
CA GLY A 115 0.15 13.61 2.78
C GLY A 115 1.33 14.38 3.35
N GLU A 116 2.43 13.67 3.63
CA GLU A 116 3.67 14.26 4.16
C GLU A 116 4.30 15.25 3.17
N ALA A 117 4.37 14.90 1.88
CA ALA A 117 4.90 15.76 0.83
C ALA A 117 4.12 17.08 0.72
N ARG A 118 2.79 17.01 0.81
CA ARG A 118 1.93 18.21 0.82
C ARG A 118 2.13 19.05 2.08
N ALA A 119 2.31 18.42 3.23
CA ALA A 119 2.56 19.13 4.48
C ALA A 119 3.92 19.84 4.48
N GLU A 120 4.95 19.20 3.92
CA GLU A 120 6.30 19.79 3.78
C GLU A 120 6.35 20.92 2.75
N ALA A 121 5.60 20.78 1.66
CA ALA A 121 5.49 21.81 0.62
C ALA A 121 4.53 22.96 0.99
N ALA A 122 3.72 22.80 2.04
CA ALA A 122 2.83 23.85 2.48
C ALA A 122 3.66 25.11 2.82
N PRO A 123 3.27 26.30 2.32
CA PRO A 123 3.96 27.51 2.67
C PRO A 123 3.92 27.66 4.19
N LYS A 124 5.10 27.84 4.82
CA LYS A 124 5.16 28.26 6.21
C LYS A 124 4.33 29.54 6.32
N GLN A 125 3.16 29.45 6.94
CA GLN A 125 2.36 30.62 7.25
C GLN A 125 3.28 31.56 8.01
N ARG A 126 3.53 32.74 7.44
CA ARG A 126 4.18 33.83 8.17
C ARG A 126 3.39 34.04 9.45
N ASP A 127 4.06 33.87 10.58
CA ASP A 127 3.47 34.19 11.85
C ASP A 127 3.67 35.68 12.15
N GLY A 128 3.00 36.16 13.20
CA GLY A 128 3.19 37.54 13.64
C GLY A 128 4.63 37.85 14.08
N ALA A 129 5.46 36.83 14.37
CA ALA A 129 6.85 37.03 14.75
C ALA A 129 7.71 37.37 13.52
N ASP A 130 7.46 36.76 12.36
CA ASP A 130 8.10 37.13 11.09
C ASP A 130 7.84 38.60 10.73
N ASP A 131 6.62 39.08 10.97
CA ASP A 131 6.25 40.48 10.73
C ASP A 131 6.94 41.44 11.71
N VAL A 132 7.08 41.05 12.99
CA VAL A 132 7.82 41.83 13.99
C VAL A 132 9.31 41.89 13.63
N MET A 133 9.91 40.76 13.26
CA MET A 133 11.32 40.68 12.87
C MET A 133 11.61 41.50 11.61
N ALA A 134 10.70 41.49 10.64
CA ALA A 134 10.81 42.33 9.45
C ALA A 134 10.79 43.83 9.80
N ARG A 135 9.94 44.26 10.74
CA ARG A 135 9.89 45.66 11.21
C ARG A 135 11.16 46.05 11.96
N VAL A 136 11.67 45.17 12.82
CA VAL A 136 12.91 45.41 13.57
C VAL A 136 14.10 45.53 12.61
N ALA A 137 14.21 44.63 11.62
CA ALA A 137 15.28 44.67 10.61
C ALA A 137 15.26 45.98 9.80
N ALA A 138 14.07 46.44 9.38
CA ALA A 138 13.92 47.72 8.69
C ALA A 138 14.34 48.91 9.57
N LYS A 139 13.99 48.89 10.87
CA LYS A 139 14.35 49.94 11.83
C LYS A 139 15.87 50.01 12.07
N ILE A 140 16.52 48.86 12.14
CA ILE A 140 17.99 48.78 12.30
C ILE A 140 18.70 49.32 11.06
N GLN A 141 18.21 48.99 9.85
CA GLN A 141 18.77 49.56 8.62
C GLN A 141 18.62 51.08 8.52
N GLU A 142 17.52 51.63 9.04
CA GLU A 142 17.29 53.08 9.11
C GLU A 142 18.29 53.77 10.06
N LEU A 143 18.66 53.13 11.17
CA LEU A 143 19.58 53.66 12.19
C LEU A 143 21.06 53.56 11.81
N VAL A 144 21.42 52.63 10.92
CA VAL A 144 22.80 52.41 10.46
C VAL A 144 23.16 53.30 9.26
N ARG A 145 22.18 53.99 8.67
CA ARG A 145 22.35 54.88 7.53
C ARG A 145 22.53 56.34 7.96
#